data_AF-A0A957FWE5-F1
#
_entry.id   AF-A0A957FWE5-F1
#
_cell.length_a   1.000
_cell.length_b   1.000
_cell.length_c   1.000
_cell.angle_alpha   90.00
_cell.angle_beta   90.00
_cell.angle_gamma   90.00
#
_symmetry.space_group_name_H-M   'P 1'
#
loop_
_entity.id
_entity.type
_entity.pdbx_description
1 polymer ?
#
loop_
_entity_poly.entity_id
_entity_poly.type
_entity_poly.pdbx_seq_one_letter_code
_entity_poly.pdbx_strand_id
1 'polypeptide(L)'
;MAHSTAPKWRFLPTLCLLALMLAACQTAPAPPASPSPTALPAPTLPPTVQPTRPATATGPATLPSQRSASPTPASLLAETATLLQPFLEATGLDLAVTPLAGETMVWAAYTVGDRGAAEHRLWLVGREPAGLHILAEQELTLFNTLLPEQIREVQVSPAGIWLELNGPAATSDDSCYQLLHYQDGAISPSLTHCHPVLASDGITDLNSDGVADLVLNDSVLLCPGCGIIQPAYRVLSWTEAGWAEIRLQAQVASTDTALQAANQQMVALAEAGFWQAAAGLAATISRAEPVVAWNASLIEYHVAALQASLIDGTDIQRLFTNLFLGDYEATATLLRPYPPEELFTGQPEIFAGQPTEQLLSLSDVIVARAEQALATDAQLAAAHFLRGWALYLADPADPNALQAIEQADRLAPTDALFADSLFYFYNHLNYSQ
;
A
#
# COMPACT_ATOMS: atom_id res chain seq x y z
N MET A 1 -22.48 -48.17 -43.39
CA MET A 1 -21.92 -49.16 -42.45
C MET A 1 -21.45 -48.42 -41.22
N ALA A 2 -21.79 -48.95 -40.04
CA ALA A 2 -21.23 -48.69 -38.71
C ALA A 2 -21.51 -47.34 -38.01
N HIS A 3 -22.04 -47.50 -36.79
CA HIS A 3 -22.37 -46.54 -35.74
C HIS A 3 -21.14 -45.90 -35.06
N SER A 4 -21.34 -44.76 -34.40
CA SER A 4 -20.73 -44.39 -33.09
C SER A 4 -21.27 -43.00 -32.66
N THR A 5 -22.31 -42.92 -31.83
CA THR A 5 -22.34 -42.66 -30.37
C THR A 5 -21.88 -41.26 -29.91
N ALA A 6 -22.75 -40.64 -29.10
CA ALA A 6 -22.71 -39.30 -28.50
C ALA A 6 -21.57 -39.05 -27.49
N PRO A 7 -21.55 -37.85 -26.86
CA PRO A 7 -21.70 -37.87 -25.40
C PRO A 7 -22.73 -36.87 -24.84
N LYS A 8 -23.37 -37.32 -23.75
CA LYS A 8 -24.26 -36.59 -22.85
C LYS A 8 -23.48 -36.16 -21.60
N TRP A 9 -23.76 -34.94 -21.12
CA TRP A 9 -23.92 -34.52 -19.71
C TRP A 9 -22.79 -34.78 -18.69
N ARG A 10 -22.23 -33.69 -18.10
CA ARG A 10 -21.97 -33.52 -16.65
C ARG A 10 -21.82 -32.03 -16.26
N PHE A 11 -22.90 -31.39 -15.85
CA PHE A 11 -22.89 -30.22 -14.96
C PHE A 11 -23.78 -30.57 -13.77
N LEU A 12 -23.17 -30.94 -12.64
CA LEU A 12 -23.70 -30.96 -11.27
C LEU A 12 -22.64 -31.66 -10.42
N PRO A 13 -21.84 -30.93 -9.62
CA PRO A 13 -21.97 -31.11 -8.16
C PRO A 13 -21.50 -29.88 -7.34
N THR A 14 -22.03 -28.68 -7.57
CA THR A 14 -21.66 -27.50 -6.73
C THR A 14 -22.77 -27.10 -5.74
N LEU A 15 -23.98 -27.63 -5.88
CA LEU A 15 -25.13 -27.23 -5.04
C LEU A 15 -25.34 -28.09 -3.76
N CYS A 16 -24.58 -29.16 -3.56
CA CYS A 16 -24.75 -30.06 -2.39
C CYS A 16 -23.83 -29.76 -1.19
N LEU A 17 -22.83 -28.88 -1.33
CA LEU A 17 -21.95 -28.52 -0.21
C LEU A 17 -22.48 -27.39 0.67
N LEU A 18 -23.42 -26.56 0.18
CA LEU A 18 -23.95 -25.44 0.96
C LEU A 18 -25.02 -25.87 2.00
N ALA A 19 -25.69 -27.01 1.78
CA ALA A 19 -26.74 -27.49 2.68
C ALA A 19 -26.23 -28.26 3.92
N LEU A 20 -24.94 -28.62 3.97
CA LEU A 20 -24.35 -29.37 5.09
C LEU A 20 -23.66 -28.48 6.14
N MET A 21 -23.48 -27.17 5.87
CA MET A 21 -22.90 -26.20 6.82
C MET A 21 -23.92 -25.60 7.80
N LEU A 22 -25.23 -25.80 7.59
CA LEU A 22 -26.30 -25.16 8.40
C LEU A 22 -26.86 -26.01 9.55
N ALA A 23 -26.31 -27.21 9.81
CA ALA A 23 -26.84 -28.13 10.84
C ALA A 23 -25.92 -28.38 12.05
N ALA A 24 -24.78 -27.69 12.17
CA ALA A 24 -23.81 -27.88 13.26
C ALA A 24 -23.70 -26.65 14.19
N CYS A 25 -24.84 -26.16 14.70
CA CYS A 25 -24.87 -25.21 15.82
C CYS A 25 -25.59 -25.89 17.00
N GLN A 26 -24.88 -26.76 17.71
CA GLN A 26 -25.30 -27.23 19.03
C GLN A 26 -24.24 -26.86 20.06
N THR A 27 -24.63 -25.90 20.92
CA THR A 27 -24.16 -25.59 22.28
C THR A 27 -22.85 -26.25 22.74
N ALA A 28 -21.74 -25.52 22.63
CA ALA A 28 -20.54 -25.78 23.40
C ALA A 28 -20.69 -25.23 24.85
N PRO A 29 -20.26 -25.96 25.89
CA PRO A 29 -20.31 -25.48 27.27
C PRO A 29 -19.28 -24.38 27.51
N ALA A 30 -19.65 -23.38 28.32
CA ALA A 30 -18.82 -22.23 28.64
C ALA A 30 -17.48 -22.63 29.29
N PRO A 31 -16.36 -21.98 28.91
CA PRO A 31 -15.07 -22.23 29.53
C PRO A 31 -15.06 -21.72 30.98
N PRO A 32 -14.33 -22.40 31.89
CA PRO A 32 -14.19 -21.94 33.28
C PRO A 32 -13.45 -20.60 33.35
N ALA A 33 -13.89 -19.73 34.25
CA ALA A 33 -13.33 -18.40 34.46
C ALA A 33 -11.84 -18.45 34.82
N SER A 34 -11.02 -17.70 34.08
CA SER A 34 -9.62 -17.47 34.40
C SER A 34 -9.48 -16.72 35.74
N PRO A 35 -8.54 -17.12 36.61
CA PRO A 35 -8.30 -16.42 37.87
C PRO A 35 -7.76 -15.01 37.61
N SER A 36 -8.28 -14.03 38.35
CA SER A 36 -7.80 -12.65 38.33
C SER A 36 -6.33 -12.59 38.76
N PRO A 37 -5.49 -11.78 38.07
CA PRO A 37 -4.10 -11.60 38.46
C PRO A 37 -4.01 -10.84 39.80
N THR A 38 -3.34 -11.45 40.76
CA THR A 38 -2.93 -10.82 42.02
C THR A 38 -1.93 -9.70 41.71
N ALA A 39 -2.26 -8.47 42.10
CA ALA A 39 -1.39 -7.30 41.97
C ALA A 39 -0.06 -7.53 42.71
N LEU A 40 1.06 -7.40 41.99
CA LEU A 40 2.39 -7.30 42.58
C LEU A 40 2.56 -5.92 43.24
N PRO A 41 3.19 -5.84 44.43
CA PRO A 41 3.49 -4.57 45.07
C PRO A 41 4.53 -3.77 44.27
N ALA A 42 4.29 -2.46 44.18
CA ALA A 42 5.15 -1.51 43.49
C ALA A 42 6.57 -1.45 44.10
N PRO A 43 7.64 -1.42 43.29
CA PRO A 43 8.99 -1.25 43.78
C PRO A 43 9.19 0.16 44.35
N THR A 44 9.70 0.22 45.58
CA THR A 44 10.08 1.47 46.25
C THR A 44 11.47 1.88 45.76
N LEU A 45 11.58 3.04 45.10
CA LEU A 45 12.86 3.60 44.67
C LEU A 45 13.67 4.10 45.88
N PRO A 46 14.99 3.81 45.97
CA PRO A 46 15.86 4.35 47.01
C PRO A 46 16.16 5.85 46.79
N PRO A 47 16.48 6.60 47.86
CA PRO A 47 16.70 8.04 47.79
C PRO A 47 17.98 8.40 47.00
N THR A 48 17.85 9.41 46.15
CA THR A 48 18.93 10.02 45.37
C THR A 48 19.99 10.64 46.30
N VAL A 49 21.19 10.07 46.31
CA VAL A 49 22.37 10.66 46.96
C VAL A 49 22.99 11.67 46.01
N GLN A 50 23.02 12.93 46.43
CA GLN A 50 23.62 14.05 45.72
C GLN A 50 25.17 13.99 45.87
N PRO A 51 25.97 13.95 44.79
CA PRO A 51 27.42 13.86 44.92
C PRO A 51 28.04 15.21 45.33
N THR A 52 28.79 15.19 46.43
CA THR A 52 29.62 16.30 46.90
C THR A 52 30.82 16.49 45.96
N ARG A 53 31.03 17.73 45.50
CA ARG A 53 32.09 18.14 44.57
C ARG A 53 33.46 18.18 45.27
N PRO A 54 34.50 17.47 44.79
CA PRO A 54 35.88 17.70 45.23
C PRO A 54 36.52 18.87 44.49
N ALA A 55 37.46 19.48 45.19
CA ALA A 55 38.16 20.71 44.83
C ALA A 55 39.12 20.58 43.65
N THR A 56 39.34 21.73 43.04
CA THR A 56 40.31 22.17 42.03
C THR A 56 41.62 21.38 41.99
N ALA A 57 41.91 20.77 40.85
CA ALA A 57 43.24 20.34 40.44
C ALA A 57 43.69 21.14 39.21
N THR A 58 44.93 21.60 39.28
CA THR A 58 45.59 22.54 38.38
C THR A 58 46.01 21.86 37.07
N GLY A 59 45.51 22.39 35.94
CA GLY A 59 46.13 22.39 34.60
C GLY A 59 46.18 21.08 33.80
N PRO A 60 45.70 21.06 32.54
CA PRO A 60 46.13 20.08 31.55
C PRO A 60 47.03 20.70 30.48
N ALA A 61 48.09 19.97 30.16
CA ALA A 61 48.88 20.16 28.95
C ALA A 61 48.00 19.90 27.71
N THR A 62 48.02 20.82 26.76
CA THR A 62 47.42 20.69 25.43
C THR A 62 48.08 19.55 24.64
N LEU A 63 47.39 18.41 24.55
CA LEU A 63 47.65 17.40 23.53
C LEU A 63 47.09 17.91 22.18
N PRO A 64 47.82 17.74 21.06
CA PRO A 64 47.32 18.15 19.75
C PRO A 64 46.11 17.31 19.40
N SER A 65 44.94 17.95 19.33
CA SER A 65 43.71 17.38 18.79
C SER A 65 43.84 17.26 17.28
N GLN A 66 44.56 16.24 16.79
CA GLN A 66 44.43 15.80 15.40
C GLN A 66 43.14 15.00 15.30
N ARG A 67 42.03 15.72 15.07
CA ARG A 67 40.78 15.12 14.61
C ARG A 67 41.05 14.66 13.17
N SER A 68 41.37 13.38 12.98
CA SER A 68 41.48 12.79 11.64
C SER A 68 40.21 13.14 10.87
N ALA A 69 40.35 13.76 9.71
CA ALA A 69 39.22 14.11 8.87
C ALA A 69 38.42 12.83 8.57
N SER A 70 37.09 12.91 8.65
CA SER A 70 36.23 11.81 8.23
C SER A 70 36.59 11.44 6.78
N PRO A 71 36.74 10.14 6.46
CA PRO A 71 37.08 9.72 5.11
C PRO A 71 36.02 10.20 4.12
N THR A 72 36.46 10.58 2.92
CA THR A 72 35.52 10.97 1.85
C THR A 72 34.89 9.70 1.26
N PRO A 73 33.66 9.77 0.70
CA PRO A 73 33.04 8.62 0.04
C PRO A 73 33.92 7.98 -1.04
N ALA A 74 34.68 8.79 -1.80
CA ALA A 74 35.62 8.29 -2.79
C ALA A 74 36.79 7.48 -2.18
N SER A 75 37.33 7.92 -1.04
CA SER A 75 38.39 7.16 -0.35
C SER A 75 37.87 5.86 0.24
N LEU A 76 36.64 5.86 0.78
CA LEU A 76 35.98 4.66 1.28
C LEU A 76 35.72 3.66 0.17
N LEU A 77 35.23 4.12 -0.99
CA LEU A 77 35.00 3.27 -2.15
C LEU A 77 36.30 2.60 -2.61
N ALA A 78 37.41 3.34 -2.71
CA ALA A 78 38.70 2.80 -3.14
C ALA A 78 39.28 1.77 -2.13
N GLU A 79 39.25 2.08 -0.83
CA GLU A 79 39.71 1.16 0.22
C GLU A 79 38.84 -0.11 0.26
N THR A 80 37.51 0.03 0.13
CA THR A 80 36.58 -1.11 0.15
C THR A 80 36.67 -1.95 -1.12
N ALA A 81 36.85 -1.33 -2.28
CA ALA A 81 37.08 -2.04 -3.54
C ALA A 81 38.35 -2.89 -3.48
N THR A 82 39.41 -2.41 -2.82
CA THR A 82 40.64 -3.19 -2.59
C THR A 82 40.37 -4.42 -1.70
N LEU A 83 39.57 -4.25 -0.65
CA LEU A 83 39.18 -5.34 0.25
C LEU A 83 38.34 -6.42 -0.47
N LEU A 84 37.46 -6.01 -1.38
CA LEU A 84 36.52 -6.89 -2.09
C LEU A 84 36.99 -7.30 -3.49
N GLN A 85 38.20 -6.91 -3.90
CA GLN A 85 38.71 -7.11 -5.26
C GLN A 85 38.60 -8.56 -5.77
N PRO A 86 38.92 -9.62 -4.98
CA PRO A 86 38.80 -10.99 -5.45
C PRO A 86 37.38 -11.37 -5.88
N PHE A 87 36.36 -10.82 -5.20
CA PHE A 87 34.96 -11.08 -5.52
C PHE A 87 34.53 -10.31 -6.77
N LEU A 88 34.92 -9.04 -6.87
CA LEU A 88 34.57 -8.18 -8.02
C LEU A 88 35.19 -8.71 -9.32
N GLU A 89 36.44 -9.17 -9.28
CA GLU A 89 37.10 -9.80 -10.44
C GLU A 89 36.44 -11.11 -10.87
N ALA A 90 35.92 -11.90 -9.91
CA ALA A 90 35.27 -13.17 -10.19
C ALA A 90 33.86 -13.00 -10.79
N THR A 91 33.15 -11.93 -10.43
CA THR A 91 31.75 -11.70 -10.82
C THR A 91 31.59 -10.70 -11.96
N GLY A 92 32.54 -9.76 -12.12
CA GLY A 92 32.46 -8.67 -13.07
C GLY A 92 31.44 -7.58 -12.69
N LEU A 93 30.91 -7.60 -11.47
CA LEU A 93 30.00 -6.59 -10.95
C LEU A 93 30.76 -5.36 -10.45
N ASP A 94 30.11 -4.20 -10.53
CA ASP A 94 30.61 -2.95 -9.97
C ASP A 94 30.29 -2.87 -8.47
N LEU A 95 30.92 -1.93 -7.77
CA LEU A 95 30.76 -1.70 -6.33
C LEU A 95 30.22 -0.29 -6.05
N ALA A 96 29.23 -0.21 -5.17
CA ALA A 96 28.80 1.04 -4.53
C ALA A 96 29.04 0.99 -3.02
N VAL A 97 29.20 2.16 -2.41
CA VAL A 97 29.40 2.31 -0.96
C VAL A 97 28.56 3.47 -0.45
N THR A 98 27.75 3.20 0.57
CA THR A 98 26.89 4.18 1.25
C THR A 98 27.30 4.30 2.72
N PRO A 99 27.70 5.50 3.19
CA PRO A 99 27.98 5.72 4.60
C PRO A 99 26.69 5.62 5.42
N LEU A 100 26.78 5.02 6.61
CA LEU A 100 25.65 4.88 7.51
C LEU A 100 25.64 6.04 8.52
N ALA A 101 24.47 6.63 8.71
CA ALA A 101 24.19 7.69 9.65
C ALA A 101 24.41 7.20 11.09
N GLY A 102 25.03 8.05 11.92
CA GLY A 102 25.23 7.76 13.35
C GLY A 102 26.52 7.00 13.68
N GLU A 103 27.07 6.21 12.76
CA GLU A 103 28.32 5.47 12.98
C GLU A 103 29.43 5.96 12.03
N THR A 104 30.34 6.82 12.51
CA THR A 104 31.41 7.41 11.69
C THR A 104 32.42 6.40 11.12
N MET A 105 32.27 5.12 11.46
CA MET A 105 33.19 4.03 11.14
C MET A 105 32.52 2.83 10.48
N VAL A 106 31.22 2.90 10.12
CA VAL A 106 30.52 1.79 9.46
C VAL A 106 29.83 2.26 8.18
N TRP A 107 29.88 1.42 7.14
CA TRP A 107 29.22 1.67 5.86
C TRP A 107 28.68 0.39 5.23
N ALA A 108 27.67 0.56 4.38
CA ALA A 108 27.17 -0.48 3.50
C ALA A 108 27.97 -0.47 2.19
N ALA A 109 28.53 -1.61 1.80
CA ALA A 109 29.15 -1.83 0.50
C ALA A 109 28.35 -2.89 -0.25
N TYR A 110 28.04 -2.69 -1.52
CA TYR A 110 27.19 -3.63 -2.26
C TYR A 110 27.48 -3.62 -3.75
N THR A 111 27.20 -4.76 -4.38
CA THR A 111 27.37 -4.88 -5.82
C THR A 111 26.24 -4.17 -6.58
N VAL A 112 26.58 -3.59 -7.73
CA VAL A 112 25.65 -2.88 -8.61
C VAL A 112 25.84 -3.31 -10.06
N GLY A 113 24.88 -2.99 -10.92
CA GLY A 113 24.79 -3.45 -12.30
C GLY A 113 23.79 -4.61 -12.48
N ASP A 114 23.77 -5.21 -13.67
CA ASP A 114 23.01 -6.42 -13.95
C ASP A 114 23.75 -7.63 -13.39
N ARG A 115 23.08 -8.44 -12.57
CA ARG A 115 23.68 -9.57 -11.88
C ARG A 115 24.18 -10.66 -12.85
N GLY A 116 23.56 -10.79 -14.03
CA GLY A 116 23.84 -11.88 -14.96
C GLY A 116 23.69 -13.26 -14.31
N ALA A 117 24.80 -14.00 -14.20
CA ALA A 117 24.84 -15.30 -13.50
C ALA A 117 25.38 -15.22 -12.06
N ALA A 118 25.87 -14.05 -11.63
CA ALA A 118 26.31 -13.82 -10.27
C ALA A 118 25.13 -13.36 -9.41
N GLU A 119 25.24 -13.54 -8.10
CA GLU A 119 24.27 -12.97 -7.15
C GLU A 119 24.77 -11.62 -6.63
N HIS A 120 23.84 -10.69 -6.42
CA HIS A 120 24.18 -9.45 -5.75
C HIS A 120 24.57 -9.72 -4.30
N ARG A 121 25.43 -8.86 -3.73
CA ARG A 121 25.89 -8.99 -2.34
C ARG A 121 25.94 -7.63 -1.66
N LEU A 122 25.70 -7.67 -0.36
CA LEU A 122 25.80 -6.57 0.57
C LEU A 122 26.76 -6.96 1.70
N TRP A 123 27.67 -6.05 2.02
CA TRP A 123 28.56 -6.13 3.16
C TRP A 123 28.35 -4.92 4.06
N LEU A 124 28.38 -5.15 5.37
CA LEU A 124 28.67 -4.10 6.33
C LEU A 124 30.16 -4.10 6.62
N VAL A 125 30.78 -2.94 6.47
CA VAL A 125 32.22 -2.78 6.59
C VAL A 125 32.52 -1.78 7.69
N GLY A 126 33.38 -2.18 8.62
CA GLY A 126 33.85 -1.38 9.74
C GLY A 126 35.27 -0.85 9.50
N ARG A 127 35.57 0.32 10.09
CA ARG A 127 36.93 0.86 10.17
C ARG A 127 37.50 0.74 11.57
N GLU A 128 38.64 0.08 11.66
CA GLU A 128 39.50 0.10 12.83
C GLU A 128 40.84 0.79 12.53
N PRO A 129 41.66 1.12 13.55
CA PRO A 129 43.00 1.65 13.34
C PRO A 129 43.89 0.75 12.46
N ALA A 130 43.61 -0.57 12.44
CA ALA A 130 44.33 -1.54 11.63
C ALA A 130 43.88 -1.58 10.15
N GLY A 131 42.75 -0.94 9.80
CA GLY A 131 42.20 -0.93 8.45
C GLY A 131 40.72 -1.29 8.40
N LEU A 132 40.26 -1.61 7.20
CA LEU A 132 38.88 -2.05 6.96
C LEU A 132 38.71 -3.54 7.26
N HIS A 133 37.54 -3.91 7.76
CA HIS A 133 37.15 -5.30 7.94
C HIS A 133 35.65 -5.48 7.68
N ILE A 134 35.26 -6.67 7.26
CA ILE A 134 33.85 -7.03 7.04
C ILE A 134 33.23 -7.38 8.39
N LEU A 135 32.14 -6.71 8.74
CA LEU A 135 31.34 -6.98 9.93
C LEU A 135 30.32 -8.08 9.67
N ALA A 136 29.64 -8.01 8.53
CA ALA A 136 28.65 -8.98 8.10
C ALA A 136 28.49 -8.95 6.57
N GLU A 137 27.91 -10.03 6.04
CA GLU A 137 27.65 -10.24 4.62
C GLU A 137 26.25 -10.81 4.43
N GLN A 138 25.56 -10.38 3.37
CA GLN A 138 24.26 -10.88 2.94
C GLN A 138 24.23 -11.02 1.42
N GLU A 139 23.77 -12.17 0.95
CA GLU A 139 23.47 -12.40 -0.47
C GLU A 139 22.08 -11.82 -0.81
N LEU A 140 21.99 -11.10 -1.92
CA LEU A 140 20.77 -10.40 -2.37
C LEU A 140 20.21 -11.11 -3.61
N THR A 141 19.40 -12.15 -3.38
CA THR A 141 18.85 -12.99 -4.45
C THR A 141 17.58 -12.43 -5.11
N LEU A 142 17.01 -11.37 -4.55
CA LEU A 142 15.72 -10.81 -4.99
C LEU A 142 15.82 -9.89 -6.20
N PHE A 143 16.98 -9.28 -6.44
CA PHE A 143 17.10 -8.18 -7.39
C PHE A 143 17.88 -8.61 -8.62
N ASN A 144 17.39 -8.30 -9.83
CA ASN A 144 18.16 -8.57 -11.05
C ASN A 144 19.24 -7.51 -11.30
N THR A 145 18.89 -6.26 -10.97
CA THR A 145 19.74 -5.10 -11.24
C THR A 145 19.71 -4.19 -10.03
N LEU A 146 20.89 -3.87 -9.53
CA LEU A 146 21.05 -2.88 -8.46
C LEU A 146 21.73 -1.61 -8.97
N LEU A 147 21.22 -0.45 -8.53
CA LEU A 147 21.78 0.87 -8.83
C LEU A 147 22.53 1.43 -7.61
N PRO A 148 23.52 2.33 -7.81
CA PRO A 148 24.33 2.89 -6.72
C PRO A 148 23.59 3.58 -5.59
N GLU A 149 22.30 3.92 -5.71
CA GLU A 149 21.52 4.63 -4.69
C GLU A 149 20.34 3.82 -4.12
N GLN A 150 20.25 2.53 -4.46
CA GLN A 150 19.11 1.70 -4.08
C GLN A 150 19.16 1.15 -2.66
N ILE A 151 20.31 1.19 -1.99
CA ILE A 151 20.43 0.82 -0.58
C ILE A 151 20.57 2.09 0.25
N ARG A 152 19.63 2.28 1.18
CA ARG A 152 19.66 3.39 2.13
C ARG A 152 19.46 2.89 3.55
N GLU A 153 20.10 3.57 4.50
CA GLU A 153 19.77 3.37 5.90
C GLU A 153 18.44 4.05 6.24
N VAL A 154 17.65 3.38 7.08
CA VAL A 154 16.35 3.85 7.56
C VAL A 154 16.28 3.75 9.07
N GLN A 155 15.51 4.63 9.71
CA GLN A 155 15.37 4.63 11.17
C GLN A 155 14.08 3.90 11.57
N VAL A 156 14.15 2.59 11.80
CA VAL A 156 12.99 1.80 12.29
C VAL A 156 12.98 1.73 13.82
N SER A 157 14.14 1.42 14.42
CA SER A 157 14.31 1.38 15.87
C SER A 157 15.74 1.80 16.22
N PRO A 158 16.00 2.27 17.46
CA PRO A 158 17.35 2.64 17.88
C PRO A 158 18.30 1.43 18.01
N ALA A 159 17.80 0.20 17.84
CA ALA A 159 18.58 -1.03 17.96
C ALA A 159 19.01 -1.55 16.58
N GLY A 160 20.33 -1.62 16.38
CA GLY A 160 20.93 -2.15 15.16
C GLY A 160 20.87 -1.17 13.98
N ILE A 161 21.27 -1.67 12.81
CA ILE A 161 21.28 -0.92 11.55
C ILE A 161 20.18 -1.50 10.66
N TRP A 162 19.35 -0.63 10.08
CA TRP A 162 18.27 -1.03 9.19
C TRP A 162 18.53 -0.50 7.79
N LEU A 163 18.49 -1.40 6.81
CA LEU A 163 18.78 -1.08 5.42
C LEU A 163 17.56 -1.40 4.57
N GLU A 164 17.11 -0.40 3.82
CA GLU A 164 16.03 -0.53 2.86
C GLU A 164 16.60 -0.67 1.45
N LEU A 165 16.05 -1.61 0.69
CA LEU A 165 16.39 -1.90 -0.70
C LEU A 165 15.13 -1.92 -1.55
N ASN A 166 15.19 -1.26 -2.69
CA ASN A 166 14.12 -1.21 -3.69
C ASN A 166 14.72 -1.43 -5.09
N GLY A 167 14.13 -2.32 -5.89
CA GLY A 167 14.63 -2.59 -7.23
C GLY A 167 13.83 -3.62 -8.02
N PRO A 168 14.13 -3.78 -9.33
CA PRO A 168 13.48 -4.76 -10.18
C PRO A 168 13.80 -6.19 -9.70
N ALA A 169 12.79 -7.05 -9.71
CA ALA A 169 12.88 -8.43 -9.28
C ALA A 169 13.83 -9.25 -10.17
N ALA A 170 14.43 -10.29 -9.58
CA ALA A 170 15.38 -11.19 -10.25
C ALA A 170 14.76 -12.06 -11.35
N THR A 171 13.47 -12.38 -11.24
CA THR A 171 12.80 -13.41 -12.05
C THR A 171 11.47 -13.00 -12.66
N SER A 172 11.06 -11.75 -12.49
CA SER A 172 9.79 -11.22 -13.00
C SER A 172 9.92 -9.75 -13.36
N ASP A 173 8.93 -9.22 -14.08
CA ASP A 173 8.80 -7.79 -14.36
C ASP A 173 8.29 -7.00 -13.12
N ASP A 174 8.34 -7.61 -11.93
CA ASP A 174 7.88 -7.00 -10.68
C ASP A 174 8.95 -6.07 -10.08
N SER A 175 8.50 -5.17 -9.22
CA SER A 175 9.36 -4.47 -8.28
C SER A 175 9.40 -5.23 -6.96
N CYS A 176 10.58 -5.36 -6.36
CA CYS A 176 10.74 -5.90 -5.03
C CYS A 176 11.26 -4.85 -4.05
N TYR A 177 10.86 -5.03 -2.81
CA TYR A 177 11.29 -4.33 -1.62
C TYR A 177 11.88 -5.35 -0.64
N GLN A 178 13.00 -4.98 -0.02
CA GLN A 178 13.59 -5.74 1.06
C GLN A 178 14.04 -4.82 2.18
N LEU A 179 13.61 -5.15 3.40
CA LEU A 179 14.14 -4.54 4.62
C LEU A 179 15.06 -5.52 5.32
N LEU A 180 16.31 -5.11 5.50
CA LEU A 180 17.34 -5.87 6.19
C LEU A 180 17.61 -5.25 7.56
N HIS A 181 17.87 -6.11 8.54
CA HIS A 181 18.27 -5.72 9.88
C HIS A 181 19.61 -6.34 10.22
N TYR A 182 20.56 -5.50 10.61
CA TYR A 182 21.82 -5.93 11.19
C TYR A 182 21.75 -5.87 12.71
N GLN A 183 21.89 -7.03 13.33
CA GLN A 183 21.94 -7.20 14.77
C GLN A 183 22.84 -8.40 15.11
N ASP A 184 23.59 -8.28 16.21
CA ASP A 184 24.42 -9.36 16.76
C ASP A 184 25.41 -9.97 15.75
N GLY A 185 25.98 -9.14 14.87
CA GLY A 185 27.00 -9.55 13.90
C GLY A 185 26.46 -10.24 12.65
N ALA A 186 25.15 -10.21 12.41
CA ALA A 186 24.53 -10.78 11.22
C ALA A 186 23.56 -9.79 10.58
N ILE A 187 23.52 -9.79 9.24
CA ILE A 187 22.46 -9.14 8.46
C ILE A 187 21.39 -10.19 8.20
N SER A 188 20.12 -9.86 8.41
CA SER A 188 19.01 -10.76 8.14
C SER A 188 17.84 -10.03 7.50
N PRO A 189 17.08 -10.68 6.60
CA PRO A 189 15.86 -10.09 6.07
C PRO A 189 14.80 -10.02 7.15
N SER A 190 14.33 -8.80 7.46
CA SER A 190 13.19 -8.56 8.33
C SER A 190 11.87 -8.65 7.56
N LEU A 191 11.85 -8.11 6.34
CA LEU A 191 10.67 -8.14 5.48
C LEU A 191 11.07 -8.19 4.01
N THR A 192 10.24 -8.85 3.21
CA THR A 192 10.35 -8.89 1.75
C THR A 192 8.97 -8.77 1.15
N HIS A 193 8.84 -7.94 0.12
CA HIS A 193 7.60 -7.69 -0.58
C HIS A 193 7.90 -7.50 -2.07
N CYS A 194 7.10 -8.10 -2.96
CA CYS A 194 7.28 -7.95 -4.41
C CYS A 194 5.91 -7.75 -5.06
N HIS A 195 5.85 -6.85 -6.03
CA HIS A 195 4.60 -6.41 -6.61
C HIS A 195 4.76 -5.95 -8.08
N PRO A 196 3.83 -6.26 -8.99
CA PRO A 196 3.94 -5.95 -10.44
C PRO A 196 3.86 -4.46 -10.79
N VAL A 197 3.32 -3.63 -9.90
CA VAL A 197 3.29 -2.17 -10.06
C VAL A 197 4.55 -1.59 -9.46
N LEU A 198 5.33 -0.88 -10.28
CA LEU A 198 6.46 -0.05 -9.86
C LEU A 198 5.95 0.99 -8.84
N ALA A 199 6.23 0.79 -7.56
CA ALA A 199 5.74 1.67 -6.51
C ALA A 199 6.70 1.76 -5.33
N SER A 200 6.46 2.82 -4.55
CA SER A 200 7.25 3.25 -3.40
C SER A 200 6.90 2.44 -2.15
N ASP A 201 7.22 1.14 -2.14
CA ASP A 201 7.41 0.46 -0.86
C ASP A 201 8.50 1.22 -0.09
N GLY A 202 8.26 1.49 1.19
CA GLY A 202 9.20 2.32 1.91
C GLY A 202 8.90 2.58 3.36
N ILE A 203 9.94 3.05 4.05
CA ILE A 203 9.89 3.51 5.42
C ILE A 203 9.56 5.01 5.46
N THR A 204 8.49 5.39 6.16
CA THR A 204 8.06 6.77 6.36
C THR A 204 7.32 6.92 7.69
N ASP A 205 7.50 8.04 8.39
CA ASP A 205 6.73 8.35 9.60
C ASP A 205 5.36 8.90 9.19
N LEU A 206 4.34 8.02 9.17
CA LEU A 206 3.06 8.34 8.56
C LEU A 206 2.12 9.12 9.50
N ASN A 207 2.26 8.89 10.80
CA ASN A 207 1.44 9.52 11.84
C ASN A 207 2.17 10.69 12.54
N SER A 208 3.41 10.99 12.15
CA SER A 208 4.27 12.02 12.73
C SER A 208 4.59 11.80 14.22
N ASP A 209 4.67 10.54 14.67
CA ASP A 209 5.03 10.20 16.05
C ASP A 209 6.55 10.05 16.27
N GLY A 210 7.34 10.19 15.20
CA GLY A 210 8.79 10.06 15.21
C GLY A 210 9.30 8.63 15.08
N VAL A 211 8.41 7.64 14.97
CA VAL A 211 8.72 6.25 14.62
C VAL A 211 8.38 6.05 13.16
N ALA A 212 9.29 5.45 12.42
CA ALA A 212 9.03 5.21 11.00
C ALA A 212 8.20 3.94 10.81
N ASP A 213 7.23 4.03 9.91
CA ASP A 213 6.33 2.97 9.53
C ASP A 213 6.71 2.42 8.16
N LEU A 214 6.39 1.16 7.95
CA LEU A 214 6.58 0.51 6.66
C LEU A 214 5.27 0.58 5.86
N VAL A 215 5.32 1.20 4.69
CA VAL A 215 4.24 1.19 3.71
C VAL A 215 4.59 0.20 2.61
N LEU A 216 3.72 -0.78 2.40
CA LEU A 216 3.77 -1.75 1.31
C LEU A 216 2.67 -1.46 0.31
N ASN A 217 3.03 -1.44 -0.97
CA ASN A 217 2.14 -1.20 -2.09
C ASN A 217 1.57 -2.51 -2.64
N ASP A 218 0.32 -2.80 -2.29
CA ASP A 218 -0.46 -3.94 -2.79
C ASP A 218 -1.40 -3.53 -3.95
N SER A 219 -1.09 -2.44 -4.65
CA SER A 219 -1.96 -1.83 -5.65
C SER A 219 -2.23 -2.71 -6.86
N VAL A 220 -3.48 -2.94 -7.25
CA VAL A 220 -3.79 -3.86 -8.35
C VAL A 220 -3.70 -3.16 -9.70
N LEU A 221 -2.91 -3.69 -10.64
CA LEU A 221 -2.93 -3.27 -12.05
C LEU A 221 -4.16 -3.86 -12.74
N LEU A 222 -5.21 -3.05 -12.89
CA LEU A 222 -6.49 -3.49 -13.48
C LEU A 222 -6.46 -3.50 -15.00
N CYS A 223 -5.81 -2.51 -15.61
CA CYS A 223 -5.62 -2.43 -17.05
C CYS A 223 -4.19 -2.00 -17.38
N PRO A 224 -3.30 -2.95 -17.75
CA PRO A 224 -1.94 -2.63 -18.19
C PRO A 224 -1.89 -1.70 -19.41
N GLY A 225 -2.79 -1.89 -20.38
CA GLY A 225 -2.85 -1.09 -21.61
C GLY A 225 -3.36 0.34 -21.39
N CYS A 226 -4.17 0.54 -20.35
CA CYS A 226 -4.78 1.82 -20.00
C CYS A 226 -4.01 2.54 -18.86
N GLY A 227 -3.06 1.86 -18.22
CA GLY A 227 -2.41 2.34 -17.00
C GLY A 227 -3.36 2.57 -15.83
N ILE A 228 -4.44 1.78 -15.72
CA ILE A 228 -5.37 1.87 -14.57
C ILE A 228 -4.84 0.98 -13.46
N ILE A 229 -4.46 1.62 -12.37
CA ILE A 229 -4.02 0.99 -11.13
C ILE A 229 -5.07 1.34 -10.07
N GLN A 230 -5.49 0.36 -9.29
CA GLN A 230 -6.27 0.58 -8.08
C GLN A 230 -5.30 0.63 -6.91
N PRO A 231 -5.04 1.82 -6.32
CA PRO A 231 -4.14 1.92 -5.20
C PRO A 231 -4.60 1.08 -4.02
N ALA A 232 -3.70 0.33 -3.42
CA ALA A 232 -3.92 -0.39 -2.17
C ALA A 232 -2.60 -0.45 -1.41
N TYR A 233 -2.65 -0.14 -0.12
CA TYR A 233 -1.46 -0.08 0.71
C TYR A 233 -1.71 -0.80 2.03
N ARG A 234 -0.73 -1.58 2.47
CA ARG A 234 -0.63 -2.06 3.84
C ARG A 234 0.39 -1.21 4.58
N VAL A 235 0.04 -0.77 5.78
CA VAL A 235 0.94 -0.04 6.66
C VAL A 235 1.25 -0.91 7.86
N LEU A 236 2.53 -1.05 8.18
CA LEU A 236 3.02 -1.78 9.34
C LEU A 236 3.79 -0.83 10.24
N SER A 237 3.49 -0.85 11.52
CA SER A 237 4.26 -0.12 12.52
C SER A 237 5.13 -1.09 13.32
N TRP A 238 6.29 -0.61 13.75
CA TRP A 238 7.23 -1.41 14.53
C TRP A 238 6.84 -1.41 16.02
N THR A 239 6.74 -2.60 16.60
CA THR A 239 6.45 -2.80 18.04
C THR A 239 7.55 -3.61 18.70
N GLU A 240 7.51 -3.75 20.03
CA GLU A 240 8.42 -4.67 20.74
C GLU A 240 8.31 -6.13 20.26
N ALA A 241 7.17 -6.51 19.70
CA ALA A 241 6.93 -7.83 19.12
C ALA A 241 7.29 -7.94 17.62
N GLY A 242 7.79 -6.85 17.02
CA GLY A 242 8.07 -6.73 15.58
C GLY A 242 6.97 -5.97 14.83
N TRP A 243 6.91 -6.21 13.51
CA TRP A 243 5.96 -5.54 12.61
C TRP A 243 4.51 -5.93 12.90
N ALA A 244 3.66 -4.92 13.11
CA ALA A 244 2.23 -5.08 13.27
C ALA A 244 1.48 -4.24 12.23
N GLU A 245 0.55 -4.87 11.50
CA GLU A 245 -0.29 -4.16 10.53
C GLU A 245 -1.23 -3.18 11.24
N ILE A 246 -1.25 -1.93 10.78
CA ILE A 246 -2.19 -0.91 11.23
C ILE A 246 -3.42 -0.95 10.33
N ARG A 247 -4.58 -1.07 10.96
CA ARG A 247 -5.89 -1.06 10.29
C ARG A 247 -6.76 0.05 10.85
N LEU A 248 -7.73 0.47 10.04
CA LEU A 248 -8.76 1.39 10.49
C LEU A 248 -9.52 0.80 11.68
N GLN A 249 -9.73 1.62 12.70
CA GLN A 249 -10.39 1.21 13.95
C GLN A 249 -11.53 2.17 14.28
N ALA A 250 -12.76 1.71 14.15
CA ALA A 250 -13.94 2.50 14.47
C ALA A 250 -14.04 2.86 15.96
N GLN A 251 -13.61 1.96 16.85
CA GLN A 251 -13.67 2.14 18.30
C GLN A 251 -12.43 2.85 18.82
N VAL A 252 -12.64 3.89 19.63
CA VAL A 252 -11.59 4.68 20.27
C VAL A 252 -11.83 4.71 21.78
N ALA A 253 -10.79 4.53 22.58
CA ALA A 253 -10.85 4.57 24.04
C ALA A 253 -10.89 6.00 24.60
N SER A 254 -11.67 6.90 23.99
CA SER A 254 -11.85 8.28 24.45
C SER A 254 -13.11 8.43 25.29
N THR A 255 -13.21 9.45 26.15
CA THR A 255 -14.48 9.81 26.81
C THR A 255 -15.30 10.85 26.02
N ASP A 256 -14.70 11.44 24.97
CA ASP A 256 -15.37 12.40 24.10
C ASP A 256 -16.27 11.67 23.09
N THR A 257 -17.59 11.72 23.31
CA THR A 257 -18.58 11.06 22.44
C THR A 257 -18.64 11.67 21.04
N ALA A 258 -18.34 12.96 20.88
CA ALA A 258 -18.34 13.61 19.58
C ALA A 258 -17.13 13.14 18.76
N LEU A 259 -15.97 13.02 19.39
CA LEU A 259 -14.78 12.45 18.78
C LEU A 259 -14.99 10.98 18.37
N GLN A 260 -15.58 10.17 19.25
CA GLN A 260 -15.93 8.78 18.93
C GLN A 260 -16.85 8.68 17.70
N ALA A 261 -17.93 9.48 17.67
CA ALA A 261 -18.88 9.46 16.57
C ALA A 261 -18.23 9.92 15.24
N ALA A 262 -17.42 10.98 15.28
CA ALA A 262 -16.70 11.46 14.11
C ALA A 262 -15.70 10.42 13.58
N ASN A 263 -14.96 9.75 14.47
CA ASN A 263 -14.04 8.68 14.07
C ASN A 263 -14.78 7.47 13.47
N GLN A 264 -15.87 7.03 14.10
CA GLN A 264 -16.70 5.94 13.58
C GLN A 264 -17.25 6.27 12.18
N GLN A 265 -17.73 7.49 11.98
CA GLN A 265 -18.22 7.93 10.68
C GLN A 265 -17.10 7.99 9.63
N MET A 266 -15.94 8.52 9.99
CA MET A 266 -14.77 8.58 9.11
C MET A 266 -14.33 7.19 8.66
N VAL A 267 -14.22 6.23 9.59
CA VAL A 267 -13.88 4.83 9.27
C VAL A 267 -14.97 4.18 8.41
N ALA A 268 -16.24 4.35 8.77
CA ALA A 268 -17.35 3.78 8.00
C ALA A 268 -17.39 4.30 6.54
N LEU A 269 -17.11 5.58 6.31
CA LEU A 269 -17.00 6.14 4.97
C LEU A 269 -15.85 5.52 4.18
N ALA A 270 -14.66 5.38 4.78
CA ALA A 270 -13.50 4.77 4.14
C ALA A 270 -13.74 3.29 3.80
N GLU A 271 -14.28 2.51 4.74
CA GLU A 271 -14.64 1.09 4.53
C GLU A 271 -15.73 0.91 3.45
N ALA A 272 -16.62 1.89 3.30
CA ALA A 272 -17.60 1.95 2.22
C ALA A 272 -17.06 2.46 0.88
N GLY A 273 -15.76 2.83 0.81
CA GLY A 273 -15.12 3.32 -0.41
C GLY A 273 -15.30 4.82 -0.68
N PHE A 274 -15.90 5.59 0.24
CA PHE A 274 -16.04 7.05 0.15
C PHE A 274 -14.79 7.75 0.69
N TRP A 275 -13.63 7.43 0.12
CA TRP A 275 -12.33 7.90 0.60
C TRP A 275 -12.21 9.43 0.61
N GLN A 276 -12.70 10.12 -0.42
CA GLN A 276 -12.68 11.58 -0.47
C GLN A 276 -13.50 12.22 0.66
N ALA A 277 -14.67 11.67 0.98
CA ALA A 277 -15.51 12.15 2.07
C ALA A 277 -14.87 11.85 3.44
N ALA A 278 -14.29 10.65 3.59
CA ALA A 278 -13.55 10.26 4.79
C ALA A 278 -12.35 11.19 5.03
N ALA A 279 -11.59 11.54 3.99
CA ALA A 279 -10.49 12.51 4.08
C ALA A 279 -10.98 13.91 4.49
N GLY A 280 -12.15 14.34 4.03
CA GLY A 280 -12.77 15.58 4.49
C GLY A 280 -13.00 15.63 6.02
N LEU A 281 -13.38 14.49 6.61
CA LEU A 281 -13.48 14.36 8.07
C LEU A 281 -12.09 14.27 8.72
N ALA A 282 -11.17 13.48 8.16
CA ALA A 282 -9.80 13.33 8.65
C ALA A 282 -9.04 14.67 8.77
N ALA A 283 -9.31 15.60 7.84
CA ALA A 283 -8.71 16.93 7.83
C ALA A 283 -9.18 17.85 8.97
N THR A 284 -10.30 17.54 9.62
CA THR A 284 -10.93 18.42 10.64
C THR A 284 -11.03 17.78 12.02
N ILE A 285 -10.88 16.45 12.12
CA ILE A 285 -10.98 15.72 13.38
C ILE A 285 -9.76 15.95 14.29
N SER A 286 -9.99 16.00 15.61
CA SER A 286 -8.90 16.09 16.59
C SER A 286 -8.05 14.82 16.59
N ARG A 287 -6.72 14.96 16.47
CA ARG A 287 -5.75 13.86 16.46
C ARG A 287 -5.07 13.61 17.81
N ALA A 288 -5.67 14.09 18.90
CA ALA A 288 -5.12 13.90 20.23
C ALA A 288 -5.14 12.43 20.68
N GLU A 289 -6.11 11.65 20.19
CA GLU A 289 -6.20 10.21 20.45
C GLU A 289 -5.38 9.43 19.40
N PRO A 290 -4.45 8.53 19.80
CA PRO A 290 -3.58 7.83 18.86
C PRO A 290 -4.31 7.05 17.77
N VAL A 291 -5.44 6.40 18.11
CA VAL A 291 -6.25 5.66 17.13
C VAL A 291 -6.84 6.59 16.07
N VAL A 292 -7.27 7.79 16.47
CA VAL A 292 -7.84 8.79 15.53
C VAL A 292 -6.74 9.35 14.64
N ALA A 293 -5.57 9.66 15.19
CA ALA A 293 -4.41 10.09 14.42
C ALA A 293 -4.04 9.06 13.34
N TRP A 294 -3.97 7.79 13.72
CA TRP A 294 -3.70 6.68 12.80
C TRP A 294 -4.75 6.54 11.70
N ASN A 295 -6.04 6.53 12.06
CA ASN A 295 -7.10 6.42 11.06
C ASN A 295 -7.06 7.59 10.06
N ALA A 296 -6.85 8.82 10.55
CA ALA A 296 -6.76 9.99 9.70
C ALA A 296 -5.56 9.91 8.75
N SER A 297 -4.37 9.56 9.25
CA SER A 297 -3.16 9.39 8.44
C SER A 297 -3.29 8.31 7.37
N LEU A 298 -3.89 7.15 7.69
CA LEU A 298 -4.12 6.09 6.69
C LEU A 298 -5.06 6.55 5.57
N ILE A 299 -6.15 7.22 5.92
CA ILE A 299 -7.13 7.73 4.95
C ILE A 299 -6.49 8.80 4.06
N GLU A 300 -5.77 9.75 4.66
CA GLU A 300 -5.07 10.81 3.92
C GLU A 300 -4.01 10.27 2.99
N TYR A 301 -3.24 9.26 3.42
CA TYR A 301 -2.25 8.61 2.58
C TYR A 301 -2.90 7.94 1.37
N HIS A 302 -3.98 7.19 1.57
CA HIS A 302 -4.70 6.54 0.49
C HIS A 302 -5.27 7.55 -0.52
N VAL A 303 -5.86 8.64 -0.03
CA VAL A 303 -6.41 9.70 -0.87
C VAL A 303 -5.31 10.47 -1.61
N ALA A 304 -4.17 10.75 -0.97
CA ALA A 304 -3.05 11.42 -1.61
C ALA A 304 -2.47 10.58 -2.77
N ALA A 305 -2.35 9.27 -2.59
CA ALA A 305 -1.91 8.35 -3.65
C ALA A 305 -2.86 8.35 -4.86
N LEU A 306 -4.17 8.35 -4.62
CA LEU A 306 -5.18 8.50 -5.67
C LEU A 306 -5.10 9.86 -6.34
N GLN A 307 -5.04 10.95 -5.57
CA GLN A 307 -5.02 12.31 -6.11
C GLN A 307 -3.79 12.60 -6.99
N ALA A 308 -2.63 12.01 -6.68
CA ALA A 308 -1.45 12.11 -7.53
C ALA A 308 -1.71 11.59 -8.95
N SER A 309 -2.59 10.58 -9.10
CA SER A 309 -2.97 10.00 -10.39
C SER A 309 -3.95 10.88 -11.19
N LEU A 310 -4.63 11.84 -10.55
CA LEU A 310 -5.52 12.79 -11.24
C LEU A 310 -4.77 13.86 -12.04
N ILE A 311 -3.57 14.25 -11.60
CA ILE A 311 -2.83 15.38 -12.18
C ILE A 311 -2.37 15.04 -13.60
N ASP A 312 -1.68 13.91 -13.75
CA ASP A 312 -1.04 13.50 -15.00
C ASP A 312 -1.81 12.40 -15.77
N GLY A 313 -2.96 11.97 -15.25
CA GLY A 313 -3.76 10.91 -15.84
C GLY A 313 -4.56 11.33 -17.09
N THR A 314 -4.72 10.38 -18.02
CA THR A 314 -5.70 10.40 -19.11
C THR A 314 -7.14 10.41 -18.59
N ASP A 315 -8.14 10.72 -19.43
CA ASP A 315 -9.54 10.77 -19.00
C ASP A 315 -10.05 9.45 -18.44
N ILE A 316 -9.65 8.29 -19.00
CA ILE A 316 -9.98 6.98 -18.44
C ILE A 316 -9.34 6.77 -17.06
N GLN A 317 -8.09 7.19 -16.87
CA GLN A 317 -7.42 7.11 -15.57
C GLN A 317 -8.09 8.02 -14.56
N ARG A 318 -8.51 9.23 -14.95
CA ARG A 318 -9.27 10.15 -14.09
C ARG A 318 -10.65 9.59 -13.73
N LEU A 319 -11.35 8.94 -14.66
CA LEU A 319 -12.63 8.28 -14.41
C LEU A 319 -12.50 7.23 -13.31
N PHE A 320 -11.52 6.32 -13.43
CA PHE A 320 -11.29 5.29 -12.43
C PHE A 320 -10.73 5.85 -11.12
N THR A 321 -9.90 6.88 -11.16
CA THR A 321 -9.38 7.51 -9.95
C THR A 321 -10.50 8.18 -9.14
N ASN A 322 -11.42 8.92 -9.79
CA ASN A 322 -12.60 9.47 -9.13
C ASN A 322 -13.51 8.36 -8.57
N LEU A 323 -13.68 7.26 -9.31
CA LEU A 323 -14.43 6.10 -8.85
C LEU A 323 -13.81 5.50 -7.58
N PHE A 324 -12.48 5.34 -7.54
CA PHE A 324 -11.77 4.81 -6.37
C PHE A 324 -11.75 5.78 -5.19
N LEU A 325 -11.81 7.09 -5.45
CA LEU A 325 -12.02 8.11 -4.41
C LEU A 325 -13.45 8.09 -3.83
N GLY A 326 -14.37 7.37 -4.47
CA GLY A 326 -15.79 7.37 -4.12
C GLY A 326 -16.51 8.66 -4.53
N ASP A 327 -15.95 9.43 -5.45
CA ASP A 327 -16.55 10.64 -6.01
C ASP A 327 -17.31 10.33 -7.30
N TYR A 328 -18.45 9.65 -7.13
CA TYR A 328 -19.30 9.20 -8.24
C TYR A 328 -19.81 10.36 -9.11
N GLU A 329 -19.97 11.54 -8.52
CA GLU A 329 -20.39 12.75 -9.23
C GLU A 329 -19.27 13.29 -10.13
N ALA A 330 -18.02 13.32 -9.64
CA ALA A 330 -16.87 13.66 -10.47
C ALA A 330 -16.61 12.59 -11.55
N THR A 331 -16.86 11.31 -11.26
CA THR A 331 -16.82 10.24 -12.27
C THR A 331 -17.88 10.47 -13.36
N ALA A 332 -19.14 10.72 -12.99
CA ALA A 332 -20.21 11.00 -13.95
C ALA A 332 -19.95 12.29 -14.75
N THR A 333 -19.32 13.30 -14.14
CA THR A 333 -18.93 14.54 -14.84
C THR A 333 -18.05 14.28 -16.06
N LEU A 334 -17.15 13.30 -15.99
CA LEU A 334 -16.29 12.92 -17.12
C LEU A 334 -17.07 12.27 -18.26
N LEU A 335 -18.28 11.76 -17.99
CA LEU A 335 -19.14 11.14 -18.99
C LEU A 335 -20.13 12.12 -19.63
N ARG A 336 -20.40 13.27 -19.00
CA ARG A 336 -21.34 14.30 -19.50
C ARG A 336 -21.02 14.87 -20.88
N PRO A 337 -19.76 14.96 -21.35
CA PRO A 337 -19.48 15.43 -22.71
C PRO A 337 -19.97 14.48 -23.81
N TYR A 338 -20.26 13.22 -23.49
CA TYR A 338 -20.63 12.20 -24.46
C TYR A 338 -22.15 12.03 -24.55
N PRO A 339 -22.74 12.01 -25.76
CA PRO A 339 -24.16 11.74 -25.92
C PRO A 339 -24.47 10.27 -25.56
N PRO A 340 -25.70 9.95 -25.12
CA PRO A 340 -26.09 8.58 -24.80
C PRO A 340 -25.82 7.57 -25.92
N GLU A 341 -26.02 7.96 -27.19
CA GLU A 341 -25.71 7.09 -28.33
C GLU A 341 -24.26 6.60 -28.27
N GLU A 342 -23.30 7.49 -27.99
CA GLU A 342 -21.90 7.13 -27.90
C GLU A 342 -21.60 6.25 -26.68
N LEU A 343 -22.22 6.56 -25.53
CA LEU A 343 -22.04 5.78 -24.30
C LEU A 343 -22.62 4.36 -24.38
N PHE A 344 -23.69 4.15 -25.17
CA PHE A 344 -24.47 2.91 -25.20
C PHE A 344 -24.46 2.16 -26.56
N THR A 345 -23.72 2.60 -27.57
CA THR A 345 -23.62 1.83 -28.85
C THR A 345 -22.22 1.66 -29.40
N GLY A 346 -21.20 2.19 -28.75
CA GLY A 346 -19.81 2.05 -29.17
C GLY A 346 -18.84 1.92 -28.00
N GLN A 347 -17.55 1.86 -28.31
CA GLN A 347 -16.51 2.23 -27.35
C GLN A 347 -16.51 3.76 -27.31
N PRO A 348 -17.06 4.43 -26.27
CA PRO A 348 -17.00 5.88 -26.19
C PRO A 348 -15.55 6.36 -26.29
N GLU A 349 -15.32 7.59 -26.77
CA GLU A 349 -13.97 8.10 -27.04
C GLU A 349 -13.06 8.05 -25.81
N ILE A 350 -13.63 8.12 -24.60
CA ILE A 350 -12.91 7.91 -23.33
C ILE A 350 -12.20 6.54 -23.25
N PHE A 351 -12.66 5.56 -24.01
CA PHE A 351 -12.09 4.22 -24.15
C PHE A 351 -11.38 4.00 -25.50
N ALA A 352 -11.16 5.06 -26.30
CA ALA A 352 -10.53 4.94 -27.60
C ALA A 352 -9.16 4.26 -27.52
N GLY A 353 -8.95 3.27 -28.39
CA GLY A 353 -7.69 2.51 -28.46
C GLY A 353 -7.59 1.36 -27.45
N GLN A 354 -8.59 1.14 -26.59
CA GLN A 354 -8.57 0.04 -25.62
C GLN A 354 -9.22 -1.24 -26.19
N PRO A 355 -8.62 -2.42 -25.98
CA PRO A 355 -9.23 -3.70 -26.32
C PRO A 355 -10.58 -3.91 -25.61
N THR A 356 -11.58 -4.43 -26.32
CA THR A 356 -12.94 -4.66 -25.77
C THR A 356 -12.94 -5.56 -24.53
N GLU A 357 -12.09 -6.58 -24.48
CA GLU A 357 -11.98 -7.48 -23.31
C GLU A 357 -11.57 -6.72 -22.03
N GLN A 358 -10.71 -5.70 -22.15
CA GLN A 358 -10.31 -4.87 -21.02
C GLN A 358 -11.43 -3.95 -20.56
N LEU A 359 -12.33 -3.54 -21.47
CA LEU A 359 -13.50 -2.75 -21.08
C LEU A 359 -14.49 -3.57 -20.25
N LEU A 360 -14.65 -4.86 -20.56
CA LEU A 360 -15.52 -5.75 -19.80
C LEU A 360 -15.02 -5.97 -18.36
N SER A 361 -13.72 -6.16 -18.16
CA SER A 361 -13.16 -6.28 -16.80
C SER A 361 -13.29 -4.97 -16.01
N LEU A 362 -13.18 -3.83 -16.69
CA LEU A 362 -13.37 -2.51 -16.10
C LEU A 362 -14.83 -2.21 -15.75
N SER A 363 -15.81 -2.72 -16.51
CA SER A 363 -17.23 -2.62 -16.14
C SER A 363 -17.54 -3.35 -14.84
N ASP A 364 -16.96 -4.54 -14.60
CA ASP A 364 -17.15 -5.27 -13.34
C ASP A 364 -16.67 -4.44 -12.14
N VAL A 365 -15.56 -3.72 -12.29
CA VAL A 365 -15.03 -2.81 -11.26
C VAL A 365 -16.01 -1.66 -10.99
N ILE A 366 -16.57 -1.04 -12.03
CA ILE A 366 -17.57 0.05 -11.86
C ILE A 366 -18.82 -0.47 -11.14
N VAL A 367 -19.35 -1.63 -11.55
CA VAL A 367 -20.52 -2.24 -10.91
C VAL A 367 -20.25 -2.54 -9.44
N ALA A 368 -19.13 -3.22 -9.13
CA ALA A 368 -18.80 -3.58 -7.76
C ALA A 368 -18.66 -2.34 -6.85
N ARG A 369 -18.04 -1.27 -7.34
CA ARG A 369 -17.89 0.00 -6.60
C ARG A 369 -19.22 0.69 -6.39
N ALA A 370 -20.02 0.83 -7.46
CA ALA A 370 -21.33 1.45 -7.36
C ALA A 370 -22.25 0.67 -6.39
N GLU A 371 -22.24 -0.67 -6.41
CA GLU A 371 -23.02 -1.49 -5.48
C GLU A 371 -22.57 -1.32 -4.02
N GLN A 372 -21.26 -1.26 -3.77
CA GLN A 372 -20.72 -0.95 -2.43
C GLN A 372 -21.20 0.41 -1.92
N ALA A 373 -21.15 1.44 -2.77
CA ALA A 373 -21.64 2.77 -2.41
C ALA A 373 -23.15 2.81 -2.18
N LEU A 374 -23.94 2.17 -3.05
CA LEU A 374 -25.39 2.13 -2.95
C LEU A 374 -25.90 1.33 -1.74
N ALA A 375 -25.11 0.37 -1.25
CA ALA A 375 -25.38 -0.31 0.02
C ALA A 375 -25.25 0.63 1.24
N THR A 376 -24.47 1.70 1.11
CA THR A 376 -24.27 2.71 2.15
C THR A 376 -25.23 3.88 1.99
N ASP A 377 -25.40 4.37 0.76
CA ASP A 377 -26.35 5.44 0.41
C ASP A 377 -27.06 5.14 -0.92
N ALA A 378 -28.31 4.69 -0.82
CA ALA A 378 -29.14 4.37 -1.96
C ALA A 378 -29.63 5.59 -2.76
N GLN A 379 -29.38 6.82 -2.28
CA GLN A 379 -29.80 8.07 -2.92
C GLN A 379 -28.73 8.68 -3.85
N LEU A 380 -27.61 7.99 -4.07
CA LEU A 380 -26.55 8.45 -4.98
C LEU A 380 -26.95 8.27 -6.45
N ALA A 381 -27.56 9.30 -7.04
CA ALA A 381 -27.99 9.29 -8.44
C ALA A 381 -26.85 8.90 -9.41
N ALA A 382 -25.67 9.52 -9.26
CA ALA A 382 -24.51 9.23 -10.10
C ALA A 382 -24.01 7.78 -9.96
N ALA A 383 -24.08 7.17 -8.77
CA ALA A 383 -23.71 5.77 -8.58
C ALA A 383 -24.70 4.83 -9.28
N HIS A 384 -26.00 5.12 -9.22
CA HIS A 384 -27.01 4.39 -10.01
C HIS A 384 -26.75 4.52 -11.52
N PHE A 385 -26.42 5.73 -11.99
CA PHE A 385 -26.08 5.94 -13.41
C PHE A 385 -24.87 5.10 -13.83
N LEU A 386 -23.77 5.18 -13.08
CA LEU A 386 -22.54 4.43 -13.38
C LEU A 386 -22.76 2.92 -13.33
N ARG A 387 -23.57 2.42 -12.39
CA ARG A 387 -24.00 1.01 -12.34
C ARG A 387 -24.77 0.64 -13.61
N GLY A 388 -25.77 1.43 -14.00
CA GLY A 388 -26.57 1.15 -15.19
C GLY A 388 -25.74 1.15 -16.48
N TRP A 389 -24.84 2.12 -16.61
CA TRP A 389 -23.91 2.21 -17.72
C TRP A 389 -22.97 1.00 -17.81
N ALA A 390 -22.33 0.64 -16.70
CA ALA A 390 -21.40 -0.49 -16.67
C ALA A 390 -22.09 -1.85 -16.89
N LEU A 391 -23.29 -2.06 -16.33
CA LEU A 391 -24.08 -3.27 -16.59
C LEU A 391 -24.42 -3.41 -18.08
N TYR A 392 -24.80 -2.32 -18.73
CA TYR A 392 -25.07 -2.34 -20.17
C TYR A 392 -23.82 -2.63 -21.00
N LEU A 393 -22.67 -2.06 -20.63
CA LEU A 393 -21.39 -2.34 -21.31
C LEU A 393 -21.01 -3.83 -21.20
N ALA A 394 -21.30 -4.46 -20.06
CA ALA A 394 -21.04 -5.87 -19.83
C ALA A 394 -22.03 -6.78 -20.58
N ASP A 395 -23.32 -6.47 -20.52
CA ASP A 395 -24.39 -7.18 -21.22
C ASP A 395 -25.50 -6.19 -21.62
N PRO A 396 -25.62 -5.83 -22.92
CA PRO A 396 -26.68 -4.94 -23.40
C PRO A 396 -28.11 -5.43 -23.13
N ALA A 397 -28.29 -6.71 -22.81
CA ALA A 397 -29.58 -7.31 -22.48
C ALA A 397 -29.87 -7.35 -20.96
N ASP A 398 -28.99 -6.84 -20.10
CA ASP A 398 -29.20 -6.87 -18.65
C ASP A 398 -30.35 -5.93 -18.24
N PRO A 399 -31.49 -6.46 -17.74
CA PRO A 399 -32.62 -5.63 -17.33
C PRO A 399 -32.30 -4.71 -16.14
N ASN A 400 -31.25 -5.01 -15.36
CA ASN A 400 -30.81 -4.17 -14.25
C ASN A 400 -30.12 -2.89 -14.74
N ALA A 401 -29.61 -2.86 -15.97
CA ALA A 401 -29.04 -1.66 -16.56
C ALA A 401 -30.08 -0.54 -16.64
N LEU A 402 -31.22 -0.82 -17.29
CA LEU A 402 -32.33 0.13 -17.40
C LEU A 402 -32.87 0.56 -16.03
N GLN A 403 -33.07 -0.39 -15.10
CA GLN A 403 -33.58 -0.05 -13.76
C GLN A 403 -32.66 0.92 -13.01
N ALA A 404 -31.35 0.77 -13.16
CA ALA A 404 -30.39 1.68 -12.54
C ALA A 404 -30.42 3.07 -13.20
N ILE A 405 -30.53 3.16 -14.53
CA ILE A 405 -30.69 4.44 -15.24
C ILE A 405 -32.00 5.15 -14.86
N GLU A 406 -33.12 4.42 -14.76
CA GLU A 406 -34.40 4.95 -14.28
C GLU A 406 -34.30 5.51 -12.86
N GLN A 407 -33.56 4.83 -11.98
CA GLN A 407 -33.38 5.25 -10.61
C GLN A 407 -32.47 6.50 -10.52
N ALA A 408 -31.44 6.60 -11.36
CA ALA A 408 -30.59 7.79 -11.45
C ALA A 408 -31.41 9.04 -11.87
N ASP A 409 -32.21 8.93 -12.93
CA ASP A 409 -33.09 10.00 -13.40
C ASP A 409 -34.12 10.39 -12.33
N ARG A 410 -34.73 9.41 -11.65
CA ARG A 410 -35.69 9.70 -10.56
C ARG A 410 -35.08 10.52 -9.43
N LEU A 411 -33.83 10.22 -9.07
CA LEU A 411 -33.12 10.89 -7.98
C LEU A 411 -32.60 12.28 -8.40
N ALA A 412 -32.27 12.47 -9.68
CA ALA A 412 -31.77 13.73 -10.22
C ALA A 412 -32.38 14.05 -11.61
N PRO A 413 -33.69 14.37 -11.67
CA PRO A 413 -34.43 14.51 -12.95
C PRO A 413 -34.05 15.75 -13.77
N THR A 414 -33.22 16.63 -13.20
CA THR A 414 -32.69 17.80 -13.90
C THR A 414 -31.28 17.56 -14.46
N ASP A 415 -30.69 16.39 -14.23
CA ASP A 415 -29.41 16.02 -14.83
C ASP A 415 -29.63 15.55 -16.26
N ALA A 416 -29.12 16.31 -17.22
CA ALA A 416 -29.30 16.03 -18.65
C ALA A 416 -28.72 14.67 -19.04
N LEU A 417 -27.58 14.25 -18.47
CA LEU A 417 -26.97 12.96 -18.81
C LEU A 417 -27.91 11.81 -18.45
N PHE A 418 -28.55 11.87 -17.27
CA PHE A 418 -29.42 10.79 -16.80
C PHE A 418 -30.74 10.76 -17.56
N ALA A 419 -31.36 11.92 -17.75
CA ALA A 419 -32.62 12.05 -18.49
C ALA A 419 -32.47 11.64 -19.97
N ASP A 420 -31.40 12.10 -20.64
CA ASP A 420 -31.15 11.78 -22.04
C ASP A 420 -30.77 10.30 -22.22
N SER A 421 -30.05 9.70 -21.25
CA SER A 421 -29.76 8.27 -21.25
C SER A 421 -31.03 7.43 -21.11
N LEU A 422 -31.92 7.80 -20.19
CA LEU A 422 -33.20 7.10 -20.05
C LEU A 422 -34.05 7.21 -21.33
N PHE A 423 -34.11 8.40 -21.92
CA PHE A 423 -34.77 8.59 -23.21
C PHE A 423 -34.16 7.71 -24.30
N TYR A 424 -32.84 7.57 -24.32
CA TYR A 424 -32.14 6.72 -25.28
C TYR A 424 -32.55 5.24 -25.15
N PHE A 425 -32.57 4.69 -23.93
CA PHE A 425 -32.98 3.30 -23.68
C PHE A 425 -34.37 2.99 -24.21
N TYR A 426 -35.36 3.85 -23.92
CA TYR A 426 -36.74 3.61 -24.34
C TYR A 426 -36.96 3.74 -25.84
N ASN A 427 -36.20 4.59 -26.53
CA ASN A 427 -36.46 4.91 -27.93
C ASN A 427 -35.55 4.16 -28.93
N HIS A 428 -34.36 3.73 -28.51
CA HIS A 428 -33.34 3.21 -29.43
C HIS A 428 -32.86 1.80 -29.11
N LEU A 429 -32.94 1.36 -27.85
CA LEU A 429 -32.43 0.06 -27.42
C LEU A 429 -33.50 -1.04 -27.36
N ASN A 430 -34.70 -0.77 -27.89
CA ASN A 430 -35.83 -1.71 -27.92
C ASN A 430 -36.17 -2.33 -26.56
N TYR A 431 -35.98 -1.60 -25.46
CA TYR A 431 -36.49 -1.97 -24.13
C TYR A 431 -38.00 -1.70 -23.98
N SER A 432 -38.72 -1.60 -25.10
CA SER A 432 -40.17 -1.51 -25.11
C SER A 432 -40.79 -2.88 -24.77
N GLN A 433 -41.32 -2.93 -23.54
CA GLN A 433 -42.22 -3.94 -22.93
C GLN A 433 -42.49 -5.26 -23.67
#